data_AF-A0A928L907-F1
#
_entry.id   AF-A0A928L907-F1
#
_cell.length_a   1.000
_cell.length_b   1.000
_cell.length_c   1.000
_cell.angle_alpha   90.00
_cell.angle_beta   90.00
_cell.angle_gamma   90.00
#
_symmetry.space_group_name_H-M   'P 1'
#
loop_
_entity.id
_entity.type
_entity.pdbx_description
1 polymer ?
#
loop_
_entity_poly.entity_id
_entity_poly.type
_entity_poly.pdbx_seq_one_letter_code
_entity_poly.pdbx_strand_id
1 'polypeptide(L)'
;MRCRLSELLQLEMIDICSGERLGYADDFGIDTDTGQLCSLILQGELRCFGLFGRCKAREIPYETIRLIGRHTILIESHKPFPQAEIPTDPNDPLAAYYAGIRQ
;
A
#
# COMPACT_ATOMS: atom_id res chain seq x y z
N MET A 1 -1.25 4.51 -21.33
CA MET A 1 -0.30 5.33 -20.55
C MET A 1 0.79 4.41 -20.03
N ARG A 2 2.07 4.79 -20.12
CA ARG A 2 3.16 4.10 -19.41
C ARG A 2 3.43 4.90 -18.15
N CYS A 3 3.49 4.22 -17.01
CA CYS A 3 3.75 4.83 -15.70
C CYS A 3 4.89 4.07 -15.05
N ARG A 4 5.81 4.76 -14.38
CA ARG A 4 6.87 4.14 -13.57
C ARG A 4 6.33 3.81 -12.19
N LEU A 5 6.85 2.77 -11.55
CA LEU A 5 6.51 2.45 -10.16
C LEU A 5 6.75 3.64 -9.22
N SER A 6 7.85 4.36 -9.41
CA SER A 6 8.15 5.58 -8.65
C SER A 6 7.10 6.68 -8.80
N GLU A 7 6.42 6.75 -9.96
CA GLU A 7 5.34 7.71 -10.18
C GLU A 7 4.05 7.24 -9.49
N LEU A 8 3.77 5.93 -9.47
CA LEU A 8 2.63 5.37 -8.74
C LEU A 8 2.69 5.64 -7.23
N LEU A 9 3.89 5.59 -6.62
CA LEU A 9 4.08 5.92 -5.20
C LEU A 9 3.70 7.37 -4.86
N GLN A 10 3.68 8.26 -5.86
CA GLN A 10 3.33 9.68 -5.67
C GLN A 10 1.85 9.98 -5.89
N LEU A 11 1.06 8.99 -6.32
CA LEU A 11 -0.36 9.18 -6.56
C LEU A 11 -1.15 8.90 -5.29
N GLU A 12 -2.06 9.82 -4.98
CA GLU A 12 -2.94 9.67 -3.83
C GLU A 12 -4.04 8.65 -4.12
N MET A 13 -4.28 7.73 -3.20
CA MET A 13 -5.30 6.71 -3.31
C MET A 13 -6.59 7.17 -2.63
N ILE A 14 -7.69 7.13 -3.38
CA ILE A 14 -9.02 7.52 -2.90
C ILE A 14 -9.98 6.36 -3.16
N ASP A 15 -10.71 5.96 -2.11
CA ASP A 15 -11.80 5.01 -2.25
C ASP A 15 -13.06 5.73 -2.74
N ILE A 16 -13.59 5.32 -3.88
CA ILE A 16 -14.76 5.94 -4.50
C ILE A 16 -16.06 5.57 -3.79
N CYS A 17 -16.09 4.44 -3.07
CA CYS A 17 -17.28 4.01 -2.36
C CYS A 17 -17.51 4.83 -1.08
N SER A 18 -16.45 5.04 -0.31
CA SER A 18 -16.50 5.78 0.96
C SER A 18 -16.17 7.27 0.82
N GLY A 19 -15.47 7.65 -0.25
CA GLY A 19 -14.89 8.99 -0.41
C GLY A 19 -13.65 9.22 0.47
N GLU A 20 -13.17 8.19 1.17
CA GLU A 20 -12.03 8.31 2.06
C GLU A 20 -10.71 8.37 1.29
N ARG A 21 -9.80 9.19 1.83
CA ARG A 21 -8.42 9.23 1.40
C ARG A 21 -7.65 8.10 2.07
N LEU A 22 -7.22 7.12 1.28
CA LEU A 22 -6.52 5.94 1.79
C LEU A 22 -5.04 6.22 2.09
N GLY A 23 -4.42 7.16 1.35
CA GLY A 23 -3.01 7.52 1.49
C GLY A 23 -2.22 7.32 0.20
N TYR A 24 -0.91 7.09 0.31
CA TYR A 24 0.01 6.84 -0.81
C TYR A 24 0.56 5.43 -0.66
N ALA A 25 0.79 4.73 -1.77
CA ALA A 25 1.47 3.44 -1.71
C ALA A 25 2.91 3.61 -1.19
N ASP A 26 3.33 2.70 -0.33
CA ASP A 26 4.70 2.62 0.20
C ASP A 26 5.53 1.55 -0.53
N ASP A 27 4.86 0.53 -1.08
CA ASP A 27 5.49 -0.58 -1.79
C ASP A 27 4.49 -1.27 -2.74
N PHE A 28 4.96 -2.26 -3.50
CA PHE A 28 4.18 -2.97 -4.52
C PHE A 28 4.36 -4.48 -4.42
N GLY A 29 3.26 -5.22 -4.50
CA GLY A 29 3.31 -6.66 -4.72
C GLY A 29 3.49 -6.96 -6.21
N ILE A 30 4.52 -7.73 -6.56
CA ILE A 30 4.77 -8.18 -7.94
C ILE A 30 4.78 -9.72 -7.96
N ASP A 31 4.04 -10.30 -8.90
CA ASP A 31 4.17 -11.71 -9.24
C ASP A 31 5.52 -11.95 -9.90
N THR A 32 6.37 -12.77 -9.29
CA THR A 32 7.74 -13.01 -9.75
C THR A 32 7.82 -13.89 -11.00
N ASP A 33 6.79 -14.67 -11.29
CA ASP A 33 6.74 -15.55 -12.45
C ASP A 33 6.27 -14.78 -13.70
N THR A 34 5.32 -13.85 -13.52
CA THR A 34 4.71 -13.09 -14.62
C THR A 34 5.21 -11.65 -14.75
N GLY A 35 5.83 -11.09 -13.70
CA GLY A 35 6.24 -9.70 -13.61
C GLY A 35 5.07 -8.71 -13.49
N GLN A 36 3.86 -9.18 -13.20
CA GLN A 36 2.67 -8.33 -13.11
C GLN A 36 2.55 -7.69 -11.72
N LEU A 37 2.01 -6.47 -11.71
CA LEU A 37 1.66 -5.78 -10.46
C LEU A 37 0.38 -6.42 -9.89
N CYS A 38 0.50 -6.99 -8.69
CA CYS A 38 -0.59 -7.68 -7.99
C CYS A 38 -1.30 -6.77 -6.99
N SER A 39 -0.55 -5.89 -6.33
CA SER A 39 -1.11 -5.06 -5.25
C SER A 39 -0.28 -3.81 -4.96
N LEU A 40 -0.92 -2.84 -4.32
CA LEU A 40 -0.28 -1.66 -3.72
C LEU A 40 -0.26 -1.84 -2.20
N ILE A 41 0.88 -1.61 -1.56
CA ILE A 41 1.03 -1.78 -0.12
C ILE A 41 0.92 -0.42 0.55
N LEU A 42 0.00 -0.32 1.51
CA LEU A 42 -0.20 0.85 2.37
C LEU A 42 0.33 0.54 3.77
N GLN A 43 1.39 1.20 4.20
CA GLN A 43 1.78 1.18 5.60
C GLN A 43 0.72 1.88 6.45
N GLY A 44 0.46 1.33 7.62
CA GLY A 44 -0.51 1.93 8.52
C GLY A 44 0.00 3.24 9.12
N GLU A 45 -0.93 4.17 9.31
CA GLU A 45 -0.67 5.44 9.99
C GLU A 45 -0.25 5.25 11.45
N LEU A 46 0.50 6.21 12.00
CA LEU A 46 0.86 6.23 13.42
C LEU A 46 -0.39 6.44 14.29
N ARG A 47 -0.59 5.59 15.29
CA ARG A 47 -1.66 5.74 16.28
C ARG A 47 -1.21 6.63 17.43
N CYS A 48 -2.07 7.60 17.80
CA CYS A 48 -1.88 8.53 18.93
C CYS A 48 -0.45 9.08 19.03
N PHE A 49 0.01 9.79 17.99
CA PHE A 49 1.35 10.39 17.95
C PHE A 49 2.51 9.39 18.17
N GLY A 50 2.29 8.10 17.88
CA GLY A 50 3.29 7.03 18.03
C GLY A 50 3.23 6.26 19.35
N LEU A 51 2.36 6.65 20.30
CA LEU A 51 2.24 5.97 21.60
C LEU A 51 1.63 4.56 21.51
N PHE A 52 0.83 4.27 20.48
CA PHE A 52 0.24 2.94 20.25
C PHE A 52 0.77 2.27 18.97
N GLY A 53 1.97 2.64 18.53
CA GLY A 53 2.60 2.07 17.34
C GLY A 53 1.91 2.45 16.03
N ARG A 54 2.16 1.70 14.97
CA ARG A 54 1.54 1.87 13.64
C ARG A 54 0.30 0.99 13.48
N CYS A 55 -0.67 1.47 12.70
CA CYS A 55 -1.68 0.62 12.11
C CYS A 55 -1.02 -0.52 11.30
N LYS A 56 -1.71 -1.65 11.19
CA LYS A 56 -1.26 -2.76 10.37
C LYS A 56 -1.19 -2.32 8.90
N ALA A 57 -0.14 -2.73 8.20
CA ALA A 57 -0.05 -2.51 6.76
C ALA A 57 -1.22 -3.21 6.06
N ARG A 58 -1.75 -2.56 5.02
CA ARG A 58 -2.88 -3.04 4.22
C ARG A 58 -2.39 -3.29 2.81
N GLU A 59 -2.90 -4.34 2.20
CA GLU A 59 -2.63 -4.65 0.80
C GLU A 59 -3.87 -4.29 -0.03
N ILE A 60 -3.69 -3.43 -1.03
CA ILE A 60 -4.71 -3.00 -1.97
C ILE A 60 -4.58 -3.85 -3.23
N PRO A 61 -5.49 -4.81 -3.48
CA PRO A 61 -5.39 -5.66 -4.64
C PRO A 61 -5.58 -4.88 -5.94
N TYR A 62 -4.80 -5.21 -6.97
CA TYR A 62 -4.81 -4.48 -8.25
C TYR A 62 -6.20 -4.48 -8.90
N GLU A 63 -6.99 -5.55 -8.72
CA GLU A 63 -8.35 -5.66 -9.25
C GLU A 63 -9.35 -4.64 -8.68
N THR A 64 -9.02 -4.01 -7.56
CA THR A 64 -9.84 -2.95 -6.95
C THR A 64 -9.58 -1.58 -7.57
N ILE A 65 -8.47 -1.43 -8.33
CA ILE A 65 -8.13 -0.18 -9.01
C ILE A 65 -9.05 0.01 -10.22
N ARG A 66 -9.72 1.16 -10.27
CA ARG A 66 -10.61 1.54 -11.38
C ARG A 66 -9.99 2.51 -12.35
N LEU A 67 -9.16 3.42 -11.84
CA LEU A 67 -8.51 4.43 -12.66
C LEU A 67 -7.18 4.82 -12.06
N ILE A 68 -6.13 4.77 -12.87
CA ILE A 68 -4.85 5.42 -12.57
C ILE A 68 -4.85 6.74 -13.34
N GLY A 69 -5.11 7.82 -12.61
CA GLY A 69 -5.10 9.18 -13.13
C GLY A 69 -3.71 9.80 -13.09
N ARG A 70 -3.66 11.12 -13.34
CA ARG A 70 -2.40 11.88 -13.29
C ARG A 70 -1.90 12.14 -11.87
N HIS A 71 -2.82 12.28 -10.91
CA HIS A 71 -2.50 12.64 -9.52
C HIS A 71 -3.09 11.66 -8.50
N THR A 72 -3.98 10.77 -8.95
CA THR A 72 -4.83 9.99 -8.06
C THR A 72 -5.06 8.60 -8.64
N ILE A 73 -5.09 7.60 -7.77
CA ILE A 73 -5.56 6.26 -8.08
C ILE A 73 -6.93 6.10 -7.42
N LEU A 74 -7.94 5.81 -8.23
CA LEU A 74 -9.28 5.53 -7.75
C LEU A 74 -9.44 4.05 -7.49
N ILE A 75 -9.83 3.72 -6.26
CA ILE A 75 -10.05 2.36 -5.79
C ILE A 75 -11.54 2.19 -5.48
N GLU A 76 -12.08 1.03 -5.80
CA GLU A 76 -13.44 0.65 -5.42
C GLU A 76 -13.38 -0.45 -4.36
N SER A 77 -13.60 -0.09 -3.10
CA SER A 77 -13.56 -1.03 -1.98
C SER A 77 -14.96 -1.40 -1.50
N HIS A 78 -15.30 -2.69 -1.56
CA HIS A 78 -16.56 -3.23 -0.99
C HIS A 78 -16.33 -4.02 0.29
N LYS A 79 -15.06 -4.29 0.63
CA LYS A 79 -14.63 -5.07 1.78
C LYS A 79 -13.37 -4.44 2.36
N PRO A 80 -13.10 -4.62 3.67
CA PRO A 80 -11.83 -4.23 4.26
C PRO A 80 -10.66 -4.87 3.51
N PHE A 81 -9.60 -4.10 3.31
CA PHE A 81 -8.38 -4.60 2.69
C PHE A 81 -7.70 -5.66 3.59
N PRO A 82 -7.14 -6.73 2.99
CA PRO A 82 -6.34 -7.69 3.73
C PRO A 82 -5.15 -6.99 4.39
N GLN A 83 -4.70 -7.57 5.51
CA GLN A 83 -3.44 -7.17 6.11
C GLN A 83 -2.31 -7.63 5.20
N ALA A 84 -1.39 -6.72 4.85
CA ALA A 84 -0.22 -7.09 4.06
C ALA A 84 0.63 -8.13 4.82
N GLU A 85 1.12 -9.13 4.10
CA GLU A 85 2.07 -10.10 4.65
C GLU A 85 3.41 -9.40 4.89
N ILE A 86 3.73 -9.17 6.16
CA ILE A 86 4.99 -8.58 6.58
C ILE A 86 5.96 -9.72 6.90
N PRO A 87 7.21 -9.70 6.38
CA PRO A 87 8.22 -10.67 6.78
C PRO A 87 8.38 -10.71 8.30
N THR A 88 8.24 -11.89 8.89
CA THR A 88 8.30 -12.10 10.34
C THR A 88 9.66 -12.55 10.83
N ASP A 89 10.55 -12.99 9.92
CA ASP A 89 11.92 -13.34 10.27
C ASP A 89 12.69 -12.07 10.65
N PRO A 90 13.21 -11.97 11.90
CA PRO A 90 13.96 -10.80 12.34
C PRO A 90 15.27 -10.58 11.57
N ASN A 91 15.75 -11.58 10.82
CA ASN A 91 16.92 -11.46 9.95
C ASN A 91 16.55 -11.09 8.51
N ASP A 92 15.27 -11.04 8.16
CA ASP A 92 14.83 -10.57 6.86
C ASP A 92 15.11 -9.06 6.74
N PRO A 93 15.88 -8.62 5.72
CA PRO A 93 16.22 -7.21 5.55
C PRO A 93 14.99 -6.30 5.36
N LEU A 94 13.85 -6.84 4.89
CA LEU A 94 12.59 -6.11 4.73
C LEU A 94 11.78 -6.06 6.04
N ALA A 95 12.00 -6.96 7.00
CA ALA A 95 11.31 -6.89 8.29
C ALA A 95 11.58 -5.57 9.02
N ALA A 96 12.82 -5.07 8.97
CA ALA A 96 13.19 -3.78 9.55
C ALA A 96 12.52 -2.58 8.83
N TYR A 97 12.31 -2.68 7.51
CA TYR A 97 11.60 -1.67 6.72
C TYR A 97 10.14 -1.56 7.16
N TYR A 98 9.45 -2.70 7.27
CA TYR A 98 8.04 -2.74 7.68
C TYR A 98 7.83 -2.51 9.19
N ALA A 99 8.83 -2.77 10.03
CA ALA A 99 8.77 -2.46 11.46
C ALA A 99 8.90 -0.96 11.76
N GLY A 100 9.21 -0.14 10.75
CA GLY A 100 9.39 1.31 10.93
C GLY A 100 10.61 1.67 11.79
N ILE A 101 11.62 0.79 11.85
CA ILE A 101 12.84 0.96 12.67
C ILE A 101 13.98 1.59 11.84
N ARG A 102 13.68 2.59 11.01
CA ARG A 102 14.73 3.50 10.51
C ARG A 102 14.35 4.94 10.78
N GLN A 103 15.31 5.61 11.44
CA GLN A 103 15.34 7.00 11.89
C GLN A 103 15.23 7.98 10.74
#